data_AF-A0A843RPC3-F1
#
_entry.id   AF-A0A843RPC3-F1
#
_cell.length_a   1.000
_cell.length_b   1.000
_cell.length_c   1.000
_cell.angle_alpha   90.00
_cell.angle_beta   90.00
_cell.angle_gamma   90.00
#
_symmetry.space_group_name_H-M   'P 1'
#
loop_
_entity.id
_entity.type
_entity.pdbx_description
1 polymer ?
#
loop_
_entity_poly.entity_id
_entity_poly.type
_entity_poly.pdbx_seq_one_letter_code
_entity_poly.pdbx_strand_id
1 'polypeptide(L)' 'MTAYVYILASRKKGTLYVGVTNDLVRRSHE' A
#
# COMPACT_ATOMS: atom_id res chain seq x y z
N MET A 1 -8.34 -13.23 -10.84
CA MET A 1 -8.02 -11.78 -10.81
C MET A 1 -8.07 -11.36 -9.36
N THR A 2 -6.93 -11.02 -8.75
CA THR A 2 -6.88 -10.62 -7.34
C THR A 2 -6.31 -9.22 -7.26
N ALA A 3 -7.07 -8.31 -6.66
CA ALA A 3 -6.69 -6.93 -6.44
C ALA A 3 -6.76 -6.63 -4.94
N TYR A 4 -5.75 -5.94 -4.45
CA TYR A 4 -5.62 -5.51 -3.07
C TYR A 4 -5.72 -4.00 -2.99
N VAL A 5 -6.52 -3.51 -2.05
CA VAL A 5 -6.52 -2.11 -1.63
C VAL A 5 -5.65 -2.00 -0.38
N TYR A 6 -4.73 -1.05 -0.34
CA TYR A 6 -3.82 -0.87 0.79
C TYR A 6 -3.76 0.58 1.28
N ILE A 7 -3.40 0.74 2.55
CA ILE A 7 -3.18 2.02 3.21
C ILE A 7 -1.77 2.01 3.81
N LEU A 8 -0.95 3.01 3.48
CA LEU A 8 0.43 3.17 3.98
C LEU A 8 0.58 4.51 4.71
N ALA A 9 1.46 4.52 5.72
CA ALA A 9 1.87 5.72 6.44
C ALA A 9 3.37 5.66 6.73
N SER A 10 4.09 6.76 6.51
CA SER A 10 5.53 6.85 6.79
C SER A 10 5.86 7.01 8.28
N ARG A 11 4.86 7.41 9.08
CA ARG A 11 4.99 7.60 10.54
C ARG A 11 3.62 7.55 11.21
N LYS A 12 3.61 7.32 12.53
CA LYS A 12 2.38 7.36 13.35
C LYS A 12 1.73 8.76 13.23
N LYS A 13 0.43 8.79 12.90
CA LYS A 13 -0.35 10.02 12.63
C LYS A 13 0.19 10.90 11.47
N GLY A 14 0.90 10.31 10.51
CA GLY A 14 1.31 10.97 9.28
C GLY A 14 0.24 10.93 8.18
N THR A 15 0.59 11.41 6.99
CA THR A 15 -0.26 11.32 5.79
C THR A 15 -0.51 9.86 5.42
N LEU A 16 -1.77 9.53 5.16
CA LEU A 16 -2.18 8.22 4.66
C LEU A 16 -2.17 8.21 3.13
N TYR A 17 -1.55 7.18 2.57
CA TYR A 17 -1.55 6.91 1.13
C TYR A 17 -2.42 5.69 0.85
N VAL A 18 -3.33 5.82 -0.12
CA VAL A 18 -4.24 4.73 -0.51
C VAL A 18 -3.91 4.31 -1.94
N GLY A 19 -3.82 3.00 -2.18
CA GLY A 19 -3.49 2.47 -3.50
C GLY A 19 -4.10 1.09 -3.76
N VAL A 20 -4.01 0.66 -5.02
CA VAL A 20 -4.47 -0.65 -5.49
C VAL A 20 -3.33 -1.37 -6.19
N THR A 21 -3.16 -2.67 -5.93
CA THR A 21 -2.17 -3.52 -6.61
C THR A 21 -2.67 -4.96 -6.69
N ASN A 22 -2.20 -5.71 -7.68
CA ASN A 22 -2.41 -7.16 -7.73
C ASN A 22 -1.28 -7.94 -7.03
N ASP A 23 -0.22 -7.24 -6.60
CA ASP A 23 0.96 -7.78 -5.93
C ASP A 23 1.43 -6.82 -4.83
N LEU A 24 1.17 -7.18 -3.57
CA LEU A 24 1.54 -6.40 -2.39
C LEU A 24 3.02 -6.55 -2.02
N VAL A 25 3.60 -7.74 -2.22
CA VAL A 25 4.97 -8.04 -1.82
C VAL A 25 5.93 -7.19 -2.63
N ARG A 26 5.77 -7.19 -3.97
CA ARG A 26 6.58 -6.34 -4.85
C ARG A 26 6.47 -4.86 -4.49
N ARG A 27 5.25 -4.38 -4.20
CA ARG A 27 4.98 -2.97 -3.84
C ARG A 27 5.64 -2.54 -2.53
N SER A 28 5.90 -3.46 -1.61
CA SER A 28 6.58 -3.15 -0.34
C SER A 28 8.09 -2.95 -0.50
N HIS A 29 8.67 -3.34 -1.65
CA HIS A 29 10.10 -3.26 -1.92
C HIS A 29 10.47 -2.16 -2.92
N GLU A 30 9.47 -1.49 -3.52
CA GLU A 30 9.63 -0.28 -4.35
C GLU A 30 9.85 0.96 -3.45
#